data_AF-A0A1G9VA47-F1
#
_entry.id   AF-A0A1G9VA47-F1
#
_cell.length_a   1.000
_cell.length_b   1.000
_cell.length_c   1.000
_cell.angle_alpha   90.00
_cell.angle_beta   90.00
_cell.angle_gamma   90.00
#
_symmetry.space_group_name_H-M   'P 1'
#
loop_
_entity.id
_entity.type
_entity.pdbx_description
1 polymer ?
#
loop_
_entity_poly.entity_id
_entity_poly.type
_entity_poly.pdbx_seq_one_letter_code
_entity_poly.pdbx_strand_id
1 'polypeptide(L)'
;MHSATRNCGRDTAVSTPGNSPAEGAEPPQHEPDGADVATPPMGVPVQPHPQPDPGQVPPGHGGAPFAPQKKKRTGVVVGVVVGVLALVAAGVTAIFAFSGGGASTPTAAATKLVTALGKGDIAGMMTSLAPAEAKLSVDYTVATMNELKRLEVMKPDANPEQLTGVELKAEGLRFDEAGEEQLNDHVAVAKLVEGRITITSDTAKLPLADKFVDLAFPNGRVDQRTTRTIDVADVVRGIGGPVRIASVKVDGSWYASVFYTIADNILAAEEIAWPKQPIPANGAADPETAVKELAQAALSGDLRRVVELLPPDEMGVLHDLGPLLVGELSGGEVGSGTRISDLRTVRKDVNGGTRVGLDSMTLEMDGERGSVRRVQDCYEVQDPQGKVEKMCAKDLVEEFTSGAEERFRRNTGRAMPQQLKDFAERIVRNFFDAGVMSTQVDGKHYVSPVRTVSELMLTVLRSLEPKDIEELAKAGK
;
A
#
# COMPACT_ATOMS: atom_id res chain seq x y z
N MET A 1 -48.13 -43.02 -28.19
CA MET A 1 -49.02 -42.67 -29.31
C MET A 1 -48.38 -41.54 -30.09
N HIS A 2 -48.13 -41.78 -31.39
CA HIS A 2 -48.03 -40.84 -32.53
C HIS A 2 -47.17 -39.57 -32.35
N SER A 3 -46.02 -39.40 -33.01
CA SER A 3 -45.70 -39.37 -34.45
C SER A 3 -45.43 -37.95 -34.92
N ALA A 4 -44.31 -37.82 -35.63
CA ALA A 4 -43.79 -36.66 -36.34
C ALA A 4 -44.71 -36.14 -37.46
N THR A 5 -44.45 -34.93 -37.98
CA THR A 5 -44.10 -34.66 -39.40
C THR A 5 -43.95 -33.14 -39.67
N ARG A 6 -42.80 -32.71 -40.24
CA ARG A 6 -42.51 -32.23 -41.61
C ARG A 6 -43.03 -30.81 -41.93
N ASN A 7 -42.20 -29.81 -42.24
CA ASN A 7 -41.18 -29.63 -43.32
C ASN A 7 -41.80 -29.08 -44.63
N CYS A 8 -41.26 -27.95 -45.11
CA CYS A 8 -41.21 -27.38 -46.48
C CYS A 8 -40.67 -25.94 -46.36
N GLY A 9 -39.62 -25.45 -47.03
CA GLY A 9 -38.81 -25.95 -48.14
C GLY A 9 -38.55 -24.83 -49.17
N ARG A 10 -37.35 -24.84 -49.77
CA ARG A 10 -36.75 -24.03 -50.87
C ARG A 10 -35.79 -22.92 -50.43
N ASP A 11 -34.46 -23.02 -50.60
CA ASP A 11 -33.57 -23.48 -51.70
C ASP A 11 -33.71 -22.73 -53.02
N THR A 12 -32.68 -21.97 -53.39
CA THR A 12 -31.69 -22.20 -54.49
C THR A 12 -31.02 -20.85 -54.81
N ALA A 13 -29.72 -20.62 -54.62
CA ALA A 13 -28.51 -21.22 -55.20
C ALA A 13 -27.97 -20.48 -56.44
N VAL A 14 -26.64 -20.57 -56.59
CA VAL A 14 -25.78 -20.49 -57.80
C VAL A 14 -24.90 -19.23 -57.90
N SER A 15 -23.59 -19.29 -57.58
CA SER A 15 -22.39 -19.65 -58.40
C SER A 15 -21.99 -18.54 -59.42
N THR A 16 -20.74 -18.18 -59.78
CA THR A 16 -19.38 -18.79 -59.76
C THR A 16 -18.32 -17.69 -60.19
N PRO A 17 -17.06 -17.95 -60.66
CA PRO A 17 -15.83 -17.28 -60.17
C PRO A 17 -14.99 -16.52 -61.23
N GLY A 18 -13.78 -16.07 -60.87
CA GLY A 18 -12.65 -15.81 -61.79
C GLY A 18 -11.68 -14.74 -61.25
N ASN A 19 -10.43 -15.02 -60.84
CA ASN A 19 -9.16 -15.35 -61.55
C ASN A 19 -8.27 -14.13 -61.96
N SER A 20 -7.16 -13.92 -61.21
CA SER A 20 -5.73 -13.69 -61.61
C SER A 20 -5.31 -12.45 -62.45
N PRO A 21 -3.99 -12.16 -62.67
CA PRO A 21 -2.73 -12.28 -61.88
C PRO A 21 -1.77 -11.04 -61.99
N ALA A 22 -0.60 -11.06 -61.29
CA ALA A 22 0.76 -10.56 -61.68
C ALA A 22 1.63 -10.26 -60.44
N GLU A 23 2.97 -10.24 -60.36
CA GLU A 23 4.16 -10.95 -60.92
C GLU A 23 5.40 -10.03 -60.65
N GLY A 24 6.53 -10.56 -60.14
CA GLY A 24 7.88 -9.93 -60.10
C GLY A 24 8.21 -9.03 -58.88
N ALA A 25 9.42 -8.94 -58.30
CA ALA A 25 10.76 -9.50 -58.59
C ALA A 25 11.72 -9.25 -57.37
N GLU A 26 12.76 -10.08 -57.23
CA GLU A 26 14.03 -9.91 -56.47
C GLU A 26 15.20 -9.92 -57.48
N PRO A 27 16.50 -9.66 -57.16
CA PRO A 27 17.20 -8.79 -56.17
C PRO A 27 18.25 -7.87 -56.89
N PRO A 28 19.23 -7.20 -56.20
CA PRO A 28 20.55 -7.84 -56.03
C PRO A 28 21.39 -7.44 -54.78
N GLN A 29 22.45 -8.23 -54.61
CA GLN A 29 23.56 -8.21 -53.64
C GLN A 29 24.42 -6.94 -53.62
N HIS A 30 25.06 -6.64 -52.48
CA HIS A 30 26.41 -6.03 -52.41
C HIS A 30 27.16 -6.46 -51.13
N GLU A 31 28.24 -7.22 -51.33
CA GLU A 31 29.44 -7.33 -50.47
C GLU A 31 30.34 -6.10 -50.68
N PRO A 32 31.30 -5.82 -49.76
CA PRO A 32 32.68 -6.16 -50.11
C PRO A 32 33.55 -6.73 -48.97
N ASP A 33 34.47 -7.56 -49.44
CA ASP A 33 35.62 -8.25 -48.82
C ASP A 33 36.69 -7.38 -48.14
N GLY A 34 37.49 -8.05 -47.29
CA GLY A 34 38.94 -7.85 -47.13
C GLY A 34 39.38 -7.43 -45.72
N ALA A 35 39.66 -8.33 -44.76
CA ALA A 35 40.85 -9.18 -44.58
C ALA A 35 42.16 -8.43 -44.29
N ASP A 36 42.67 -8.55 -43.07
CA ASP A 36 44.11 -8.59 -42.80
C ASP A 36 44.41 -9.43 -41.54
N VAL A 37 45.26 -10.44 -41.75
CA VAL A 37 45.78 -11.39 -40.77
C VAL A 37 47.22 -10.97 -40.44
N ALA A 38 47.54 -10.84 -39.15
CA ALA A 38 48.93 -10.85 -38.69
C ALA A 38 49.02 -11.37 -37.23
N THR A 39 49.73 -12.48 -37.06
CA THR A 39 50.40 -12.95 -35.82
C THR A 39 51.92 -12.90 -36.05
N PRO A 40 52.80 -13.14 -35.04
CA PRO A 40 52.88 -12.70 -33.64
C PRO A 40 54.24 -11.94 -33.39
N PRO A 41 54.65 -11.62 -32.14
CA PRO A 41 55.58 -12.54 -31.47
C PRO A 41 55.50 -12.61 -29.93
N MET A 42 56.22 -13.59 -29.42
CA MET A 42 56.35 -14.07 -28.04
C MET A 42 56.95 -13.08 -27.03
N GLY A 43 56.54 -13.26 -25.76
CA GLY A 43 57.47 -13.35 -24.63
C GLY A 43 57.63 -12.09 -23.76
N VAL A 44 57.00 -12.10 -22.58
CA VAL A 44 57.46 -11.33 -21.42
C VAL A 44 57.15 -12.10 -20.12
N PRO A 45 58.05 -12.11 -19.13
CA PRO A 45 58.04 -13.04 -18.02
C PRO A 45 56.98 -12.69 -16.95
N VAL A 46 56.30 -13.72 -16.47
CA VAL A 46 55.40 -13.68 -15.32
C VAL A 46 56.21 -13.45 -14.04
N GLN A 47 55.99 -12.33 -13.35
CA GLN A 47 56.42 -12.14 -11.97
C GLN A 47 55.45 -12.85 -11.01
N PRO A 48 55.93 -13.62 -10.02
CA PRO A 48 55.06 -14.27 -9.04
C PRO A 48 54.45 -13.22 -8.11
N HIS A 49 53.12 -13.10 -8.10
CA HIS A 49 52.42 -12.33 -7.08
C HIS A 49 52.39 -13.12 -5.76
N PRO A 50 52.62 -12.46 -4.61
CA PRO A 50 52.59 -13.10 -3.30
C PRO A 50 51.18 -13.55 -2.94
N GLN A 51 51.10 -14.75 -2.38
CA GLN A 51 49.90 -15.41 -1.88
C GLN A 51 49.34 -14.64 -0.66
N PRO A 52 48.07 -14.21 -0.65
CA PRO A 52 47.49 -13.55 0.51
C PRO A 52 47.14 -14.56 1.62
N ASP A 53 47.47 -14.14 2.84
CA ASP A 53 47.14 -14.73 4.14
C ASP A 53 45.62 -14.92 4.30
N PRO A 54 45.10 -16.08 4.76
CA PRO A 54 43.68 -16.27 5.03
C PRO A 54 43.30 -15.57 6.35
N GLY A 55 43.00 -14.28 6.28
CA GLY A 55 42.63 -13.54 7.49
C GLY A 55 42.06 -12.13 7.33
N GLN A 56 41.75 -11.64 6.12
CA GLN A 56 41.17 -10.30 5.96
C GLN A 56 40.02 -10.29 4.95
N VAL A 57 38.84 -9.94 5.45
CA VAL A 57 37.63 -9.66 4.68
C VAL A 57 37.85 -8.36 3.89
N PRO A 58 37.67 -8.31 2.56
CA PRO A 58 37.82 -7.07 1.81
C PRO A 58 36.74 -6.05 2.21
N PRO A 59 37.06 -4.75 2.32
CA PRO A 59 36.06 -3.72 2.50
C PRO A 59 35.10 -3.71 1.31
N GLY A 60 33.80 -3.71 1.60
CA GLY A 60 32.74 -3.69 0.61
C GLY A 60 32.95 -2.62 -0.45
N HIS A 61 32.67 -2.99 -1.70
CA HIS A 61 32.67 -2.09 -2.83
C HIS A 61 31.71 -0.93 -2.53
N GLY A 62 32.28 0.25 -2.30
CA GLY A 62 31.51 1.48 -2.22
C GLY A 62 30.74 1.66 -3.53
N GLY A 63 29.42 1.60 -3.45
CA GLY A 63 28.55 2.00 -4.53
C GLY A 63 28.98 3.38 -5.04
N ALA A 64 29.03 3.53 -6.36
CA ALA A 64 29.26 4.82 -6.98
C ALA A 64 28.33 5.85 -6.31
N PRO A 65 28.83 7.04 -5.94
CA PRO A 65 27.97 8.06 -5.35
C PRO A 65 26.87 8.36 -6.35
N PHE A 66 25.62 8.06 -5.97
CA PHE A 66 24.45 8.53 -6.68
C PHE A 66 24.66 10.03 -6.87
N ALA A 67 24.86 10.46 -8.13
CA ALA A 67 24.83 11.86 -8.46
C ALA A 67 23.53 12.41 -7.85
N PRO A 68 23.57 13.53 -7.09
CA PRO A 68 22.38 14.04 -6.45
C PRO A 68 21.34 14.31 -7.52
N GLN A 69 20.34 13.44 -7.63
CA GLN A 69 19.17 13.68 -8.47
C GLN A 69 18.62 15.01 -8.01
N LYS A 70 18.45 15.97 -8.95
CA LYS A 70 17.83 17.27 -8.65
C LYS A 70 16.57 16.97 -7.86
N LYS A 71 16.46 17.49 -6.61
CA LYS A 71 15.25 17.35 -5.80
C LYS A 71 14.09 17.91 -6.60
N LYS A 72 13.32 17.02 -7.24
CA LYS A 72 12.10 17.37 -7.93
C LYS A 72 11.09 17.86 -6.89
N ARG A 73 10.24 18.80 -7.29
CA ARG A 73 9.22 19.40 -6.40
C ARG A 73 8.17 18.37 -5.94
N THR A 74 8.26 17.14 -6.41
CA THR A 74 7.46 15.97 -6.03
C THR A 74 7.32 15.82 -4.53
N GLY A 75 8.40 15.92 -3.75
CA GLY A 75 8.29 15.83 -2.28
C GLY A 75 7.44 16.95 -1.65
N VAL A 76 7.42 18.14 -2.27
CA VAL A 76 6.60 19.27 -1.82
C VAL A 76 5.16 19.13 -2.31
N VAL A 77 4.93 18.74 -3.56
CA VAL A 77 3.58 18.54 -4.11
C VAL A 77 2.89 17.38 -3.39
N VAL A 78 3.55 16.23 -3.25
CA VAL A 78 3.04 15.10 -2.48
C VAL A 78 2.86 15.49 -1.02
N GLY A 79 3.82 16.17 -0.39
CA GLY A 79 3.69 16.62 0.99
C GLY A 79 2.52 17.59 1.22
N VAL A 80 2.18 18.44 0.25
CA VAL A 80 1.04 19.36 0.32
C VAL A 80 -0.28 18.65 0.01
N VAL A 81 -0.34 17.77 -1.00
CA VAL A 81 -1.55 17.01 -1.34
C VAL A 81 -1.86 15.99 -0.24
N VAL A 82 -0.88 15.20 0.18
CA VAL A 82 -0.97 14.33 1.36
C VAL A 82 -1.20 15.15 2.61
N GLY A 83 -0.63 16.35 2.75
CA GLY A 83 -0.93 17.24 3.87
C GLY A 83 -2.39 17.67 3.90
N VAL A 84 -2.96 18.08 2.76
CA VAL A 84 -4.38 18.45 2.62
C VAL A 84 -5.27 17.23 2.84
N LEU A 85 -4.92 16.04 2.33
CA LEU A 85 -5.64 14.78 2.54
C LEU A 85 -5.44 14.18 3.96
N ALA A 86 -4.30 14.42 4.62
CA ALA A 86 -4.02 13.95 5.98
C ALA A 86 -4.67 14.86 7.02
N LEU A 87 -4.84 16.15 6.72
CA LEU A 87 -5.71 17.06 7.48
C LEU A 87 -7.19 16.59 7.46
N VAL A 88 -7.57 15.76 6.49
CA VAL A 88 -8.90 15.12 6.35
C VAL A 88 -9.02 13.86 7.22
N ALA A 89 -7.91 13.21 7.58
CA ALA A 89 -7.90 11.95 8.36
C ALA A 89 -8.25 12.12 9.85
N ALA A 90 -8.50 13.34 10.33
CA ALA A 90 -8.88 13.57 11.72
C ALA A 90 -10.35 13.23 12.04
N GLY A 91 -11.18 12.84 11.08
CA GLY A 91 -12.63 12.66 11.26
C GLY A 91 -13.16 11.26 11.01
N VAL A 92 -13.80 10.68 12.02
CA VAL A 92 -14.49 9.39 11.97
C VAL A 92 -16.00 9.62 11.82
N THR A 93 -16.64 8.90 10.89
CA THR A 93 -18.03 8.42 10.98
C THR A 93 -18.29 7.25 10.03
N ALA A 94 -18.96 6.22 10.55
CA ALA A 94 -20.17 5.55 10.04
C ALA A 94 -20.09 4.01 10.15
N ILE A 95 -20.95 3.42 11.00
CA ILE A 95 -21.28 1.99 10.95
C ILE A 95 -22.71 1.86 10.38
N PHE A 96 -22.86 1.00 9.37
CA PHE A 96 -24.07 0.47 8.71
C PHE A 96 -24.53 1.02 7.34
N ALA A 97 -24.88 0.04 6.50
CA ALA A 97 -25.69 0.02 5.28
C ALA A 97 -25.45 1.13 4.25
N PHE A 98 -24.44 0.94 3.39
CA PHE A 98 -24.29 1.70 2.15
C PHE A 98 -25.52 1.51 1.25
N SER A 99 -26.41 2.49 1.26
CA SER A 99 -27.29 2.80 0.13
C SER A 99 -27.26 4.31 -0.10
N GLY A 100 -26.18 4.76 -0.71
CA GLY A 100 -25.93 6.14 -1.09
C GLY A 100 -24.47 6.24 -1.51
N GLY A 101 -24.10 6.52 -2.75
CA GLY A 101 -24.87 6.89 -3.94
C GLY A 101 -23.81 7.62 -4.75
N GLY A 102 -23.09 6.87 -5.59
CA GLY A 102 -22.07 7.48 -6.43
C GLY A 102 -22.69 8.56 -7.30
N ALA A 103 -21.87 9.49 -7.73
CA ALA A 103 -22.33 10.57 -8.57
C ALA A 103 -22.50 10.11 -10.03
N SER A 104 -23.28 10.88 -10.79
CA SER A 104 -23.46 10.64 -12.23
C SER A 104 -22.23 11.01 -13.05
N THR A 105 -21.36 11.89 -12.55
CA THR A 105 -20.14 12.35 -13.23
C THR A 105 -18.93 12.37 -12.28
N PRO A 106 -17.69 12.33 -12.80
CA PRO A 106 -16.48 12.41 -11.99
C PRO A 106 -16.39 13.70 -11.16
N THR A 107 -16.58 14.86 -11.80
CA THR A 107 -16.58 16.15 -11.08
C THR A 107 -17.67 16.23 -10.01
N ALA A 108 -18.85 15.63 -10.23
CA ALA A 108 -19.87 15.57 -9.19
C ALA A 108 -19.47 14.69 -8.00
N ALA A 109 -18.71 13.61 -8.22
CA ALA A 109 -18.16 12.77 -7.15
C ALA A 109 -17.11 13.54 -6.32
N ALA A 110 -16.16 14.21 -6.98
CA ALA A 110 -15.19 15.08 -6.31
C ALA A 110 -15.88 16.22 -5.55
N THR A 111 -16.88 16.86 -6.16
CA THR A 111 -17.67 17.93 -5.53
C THR A 111 -18.40 17.42 -4.29
N LYS A 112 -19.00 16.22 -4.37
CA LYS A 112 -19.67 15.57 -3.23
C LYS A 112 -18.69 15.37 -2.08
N LEU A 113 -17.48 14.85 -2.34
CA LEU A 113 -16.44 14.66 -1.34
C LEU A 113 -16.06 15.99 -0.67
N VAL A 114 -15.68 17.01 -1.45
CA VAL A 114 -15.21 18.28 -0.89
C VAL A 114 -16.35 19.06 -0.21
N THR A 115 -17.59 18.93 -0.69
CA THR A 115 -18.77 19.52 -0.04
C THR A 115 -19.07 18.85 1.29
N ALA A 116 -19.02 17.53 1.35
CA ALA A 116 -19.22 16.79 2.59
C ALA A 116 -18.13 17.15 3.60
N LEU A 117 -16.88 17.19 3.15
CA LEU A 117 -15.75 17.69 3.93
C LEU A 117 -16.00 19.11 4.44
N GLY A 118 -16.46 20.00 3.57
CA GLY A 118 -16.74 21.39 3.88
C GLY A 118 -17.95 21.64 4.78
N LYS A 119 -18.70 20.61 5.15
CA LYS A 119 -19.79 20.67 6.12
C LYS A 119 -19.44 19.94 7.42
N GLY A 120 -18.24 19.37 7.52
CA GLY A 120 -17.91 18.40 8.56
C GLY A 120 -18.79 17.14 8.51
N ASP A 121 -19.39 16.84 7.35
CA ASP A 121 -20.25 15.69 7.13
C ASP A 121 -19.39 14.48 6.75
N ILE A 122 -18.80 13.86 7.77
CA ILE A 122 -17.88 12.74 7.55
C ILE A 122 -18.64 11.52 6.98
N ALA A 123 -19.94 11.38 7.24
CA ALA A 123 -20.72 10.27 6.72
C ALA A 123 -20.96 10.47 5.22
N GLY A 124 -21.29 11.71 4.83
CA GLY A 124 -21.28 12.15 3.44
C GLY A 124 -19.92 11.97 2.77
N MET A 125 -18.83 12.21 3.50
CA MET A 125 -17.46 12.02 3.00
C MET A 125 -17.19 10.54 2.73
N MET A 126 -17.42 9.64 3.68
CA MET A 126 -17.20 8.20 3.50
C MET A 126 -18.10 7.61 2.40
N THR A 127 -19.36 8.06 2.30
CA THR A 127 -20.28 7.64 1.21
C THR A 127 -19.99 8.29 -0.15
N SER A 128 -19.02 9.22 -0.22
CA SER A 128 -18.52 9.78 -1.47
C SER A 128 -17.24 9.10 -1.97
N LEU A 129 -16.56 8.36 -1.10
CA LEU A 129 -15.37 7.59 -1.45
C LEU A 129 -15.73 6.29 -2.17
N ALA A 130 -14.76 5.75 -2.91
CA ALA A 130 -14.87 4.43 -3.51
C ALA A 130 -15.25 3.40 -2.43
N PRO A 131 -16.23 2.50 -2.68
CA PRO A 131 -16.80 1.65 -1.63
C PRO A 131 -15.76 0.87 -0.80
N ALA A 132 -14.73 0.32 -1.46
CA ALA A 132 -13.65 -0.41 -0.79
C ALA A 132 -12.78 0.51 0.09
N GLU A 133 -12.42 1.70 -0.39
CA GLU A 133 -11.65 2.70 0.40
C GLU A 133 -12.46 3.20 1.61
N ALA A 134 -13.75 3.45 1.41
CA ALA A 134 -14.67 3.83 2.48
C ALA A 134 -14.74 2.74 3.56
N LYS A 135 -14.94 1.49 3.14
CA LYS A 135 -15.00 0.33 4.04
C LYS A 135 -13.69 0.13 4.81
N LEU A 136 -12.54 0.21 4.13
CA LEU A 136 -11.22 0.10 4.76
C LEU A 136 -11.03 1.17 5.84
N SER A 137 -11.38 2.42 5.52
CA SER A 137 -11.27 3.54 6.44
C SER A 137 -12.16 3.33 7.67
N VAL A 138 -13.43 3.01 7.46
CA VAL A 138 -14.39 2.74 8.55
C VAL A 138 -13.93 1.59 9.45
N ASP A 139 -13.58 0.43 8.86
CA ASP A 139 -13.18 -0.76 9.61
C ASP A 139 -11.96 -0.46 10.50
N TYR A 140 -10.93 0.20 9.94
CA TYR A 140 -9.72 0.56 10.67
C TYR A 140 -9.99 1.57 11.78
N THR A 141 -10.76 2.62 11.50
CA THR A 141 -10.98 3.69 12.47
C THR A 141 -11.86 3.24 13.63
N VAL A 142 -12.92 2.45 13.37
CA VAL A 142 -13.75 1.86 14.44
C VAL A 142 -12.90 0.95 15.33
N ALA A 143 -12.08 0.08 14.73
CA ALA A 143 -11.18 -0.79 15.50
C ALA A 143 -10.20 0.04 16.36
N THR A 144 -9.63 1.10 15.79
CA THR A 144 -8.68 1.99 16.48
C THR A 144 -9.34 2.71 17.64
N MET A 145 -10.54 3.28 17.46
CA MET A 145 -11.27 3.95 18.53
C MET A 145 -11.66 2.99 19.65
N ASN A 146 -12.06 1.77 19.33
CA ASN A 146 -12.34 0.75 20.34
C ASN A 146 -11.10 0.43 21.18
N GLU A 147 -9.93 0.33 20.55
CA GLU A 147 -8.67 0.17 21.28
C GLU A 147 -8.32 1.42 22.12
N LEU A 148 -8.48 2.63 21.59
CA LEU A 148 -8.22 3.86 22.34
C LEU A 148 -9.15 4.04 23.55
N LYS A 149 -10.40 3.56 23.45
CA LYS A 149 -11.32 3.48 24.59
C LYS A 149 -10.87 2.45 25.61
N ARG A 150 -10.50 1.24 25.16
CA ARG A 150 -9.97 0.18 26.03
C ARG A 150 -8.72 0.65 26.79
N LEU A 151 -7.89 1.46 26.14
CA LEU A 151 -6.67 2.05 26.68
C LEU A 151 -6.91 3.27 27.57
N GLU A 152 -8.15 3.68 27.79
CA GLU A 152 -8.52 4.88 28.55
C GLU A 152 -7.88 6.17 27.99
N VAL A 153 -7.57 6.21 26.68
CA VAL A 153 -7.13 7.44 26.00
C VAL A 153 -8.34 8.29 25.62
N MET A 154 -9.40 7.63 25.15
CA MET A 154 -10.68 8.25 24.82
C MET A 154 -11.76 7.92 25.85
N LYS A 155 -12.76 8.79 25.97
CA LYS A 155 -13.93 8.55 26.83
C LYS A 155 -14.70 7.31 26.33
N PRO A 156 -15.31 6.51 27.23
CA PRO A 156 -16.07 5.33 26.84
C PRO A 156 -17.23 5.62 25.86
N ASP A 157 -17.85 6.79 26.03
CA ASP A 157 -18.95 7.32 25.22
C ASP A 157 -18.48 8.06 23.96
N ALA A 158 -17.16 8.18 23.72
CA ALA A 158 -16.63 8.81 22.51
C ALA A 158 -17.21 8.13 21.27
N ASN A 159 -18.02 8.85 20.50
CA ASN A 159 -18.72 8.24 19.39
C ASN A 159 -17.83 8.27 18.13
N PRO A 160 -17.49 7.13 17.51
CA PRO A 160 -16.86 7.13 16.18
C PRO A 160 -17.72 7.82 15.12
N GLU A 161 -18.99 8.06 15.38
CA GLU A 161 -19.90 8.77 14.47
C GLU A 161 -19.97 10.28 14.74
N GLN A 162 -19.15 10.82 15.64
CA GLN A 162 -19.11 12.25 15.89
C GLN A 162 -17.67 12.72 16.08
N LEU A 163 -17.14 13.39 15.06
CA LEU A 163 -15.89 14.13 15.24
C LEU A 163 -16.15 15.36 16.09
N THR A 164 -15.66 15.30 17.33
CA THR A 164 -15.69 16.43 18.25
C THR A 164 -14.30 17.10 18.24
N GLY A 165 -14.28 18.43 18.27
CA GLY A 165 -13.03 19.20 18.32
C GLY A 165 -12.33 19.44 16.98
N VAL A 166 -12.92 19.05 15.85
CA VAL A 166 -12.48 19.52 14.52
C VAL A 166 -13.71 19.87 13.69
N GLU A 167 -13.73 21.07 13.14
CA GLU A 167 -14.74 21.58 12.23
C GLU A 167 -14.06 21.95 10.92
N LEU A 168 -14.61 21.46 9.81
CA LEU A 168 -14.13 21.78 8.47
C LEU A 168 -15.23 22.53 7.72
N LYS A 169 -14.86 23.67 7.14
CA LYS A 169 -15.73 24.49 6.32
C LYS A 169 -15.12 24.68 4.94
N ALA A 170 -15.85 24.36 3.88
CA ALA A 170 -15.41 24.62 2.51
C ALA A 170 -16.39 25.56 1.81
N GLU A 171 -15.86 26.59 1.16
CA GLU A 171 -16.66 27.65 0.54
C GLU A 171 -16.11 28.02 -0.83
N GLY A 172 -17.01 28.35 -1.77
CA GLY A 172 -16.63 28.88 -3.09
C GLY A 172 -15.76 27.92 -3.90
N LEU A 173 -15.90 26.61 -3.70
CA LEU A 173 -15.15 25.59 -4.44
C LEU A 173 -15.48 25.71 -5.93
N ARG A 174 -14.47 25.80 -6.77
CA ARG A 174 -14.63 25.80 -8.23
C ARG A 174 -13.69 24.80 -8.87
N PHE A 175 -14.28 23.92 -9.68
CA PHE A 175 -13.55 23.00 -10.54
C PHE A 175 -13.41 23.59 -11.95
N ASP A 176 -12.29 23.29 -12.60
CA ASP A 176 -12.11 23.53 -14.03
C ASP A 176 -12.77 22.37 -14.80
N GLU A 177 -14.04 22.55 -15.14
CA GLU A 177 -14.84 21.54 -15.86
C GLU A 177 -14.31 21.28 -17.27
N ALA A 178 -13.77 22.32 -17.94
CA ALA A 178 -13.15 22.18 -19.26
C ALA A 178 -11.82 21.41 -19.20
N GLY A 179 -11.18 21.41 -18.04
CA GLY A 179 -9.95 20.69 -17.75
C GLY A 179 -10.13 19.28 -17.20
N GLU A 180 -11.37 18.77 -17.00
CA GLU A 180 -11.58 17.39 -16.53
C GLU A 180 -10.82 16.41 -17.42
N GLU A 181 -10.04 15.53 -16.80
CA GLU A 181 -9.14 14.63 -17.51
C GLU A 181 -9.61 13.19 -17.35
N GLN A 182 -10.17 12.62 -18.41
CA GLN A 182 -10.51 11.19 -18.47
C GLN A 182 -9.24 10.38 -18.71
N LEU A 183 -8.79 9.62 -17.72
CA LEU A 183 -7.56 8.84 -17.80
C LEU A 183 -7.79 7.51 -18.53
N ASN A 184 -8.88 6.83 -18.20
CA ASN A 184 -9.35 5.59 -18.83
C ASN A 184 -10.88 5.47 -18.68
N ASP A 185 -11.48 4.31 -18.97
CA ASP A 185 -12.93 4.10 -18.92
C ASP A 185 -13.56 4.18 -17.51
N HIS A 186 -12.75 4.03 -16.47
CA HIS A 186 -13.20 3.94 -15.08
C HIS A 186 -12.51 4.94 -14.15
N VAL A 187 -11.60 5.80 -14.64
CA VAL A 187 -10.89 6.80 -13.85
C VAL A 187 -10.90 8.15 -14.56
N ALA A 188 -11.25 9.20 -13.82
CA ALA A 188 -11.20 10.58 -14.28
C ALA A 188 -10.75 11.51 -13.16
N VAL A 189 -10.17 12.64 -13.53
CA VAL A 189 -9.57 13.61 -12.61
C VAL A 189 -10.27 14.96 -12.74
N ALA A 190 -10.86 15.40 -11.63
CA ALA A 190 -11.40 16.73 -11.49
C ALA A 190 -10.30 17.70 -11.00
N LYS A 191 -10.27 18.91 -11.55
CA LYS A 191 -9.24 19.93 -11.25
C LYS A 191 -9.83 21.05 -10.41
N LEU A 192 -9.59 21.04 -9.11
CA LEU A 192 -10.01 22.10 -8.19
C LEU A 192 -9.05 23.29 -8.32
N VAL A 193 -9.58 24.44 -8.72
CA VAL A 193 -8.80 25.65 -9.03
C VAL A 193 -9.02 26.79 -8.04
N GLU A 194 -10.19 26.85 -7.41
CA GLU A 194 -10.53 27.86 -6.42
C GLU A 194 -11.36 27.28 -5.27
N GLY A 195 -11.40 28.04 -4.18
CA GLY A 195 -12.16 27.72 -2.99
C GLY A 195 -11.40 28.04 -1.73
N ARG A 196 -12.08 27.98 -0.60
CA ARG A 196 -11.51 28.24 0.70
C ARG A 196 -11.86 27.11 1.64
N ILE A 197 -10.85 26.51 2.24
CA ILE A 197 -10.99 25.44 3.24
C ILE A 197 -10.56 26.01 4.58
N THR A 198 -11.51 26.14 5.51
CA THR A 198 -11.27 26.59 6.88
C THR A 198 -11.33 25.38 7.80
N ILE A 199 -10.25 25.14 8.52
CA ILE A 199 -10.14 24.09 9.52
C ILE A 199 -10.11 24.77 10.88
N THR A 200 -11.06 24.44 11.73
CA THR A 200 -11.10 24.87 13.11
C THR A 200 -10.87 23.66 13.99
N SER A 201 -9.73 23.60 14.67
CA SER A 201 -9.47 22.62 15.71
C SER A 201 -9.76 23.25 17.06
N ASP A 202 -10.51 22.56 17.89
CA ASP A 202 -10.85 22.91 19.26
C ASP A 202 -10.47 21.72 20.13
N THR A 203 -9.23 21.74 20.64
CA THR A 203 -8.69 20.68 21.47
C THR A 203 -9.52 20.47 22.74
N ALA A 204 -10.27 21.49 23.16
CA ALA A 204 -11.13 21.43 24.33
C ALA A 204 -12.24 20.37 24.19
N LYS A 205 -12.71 20.18 22.97
CA LYS A 205 -13.84 19.30 22.62
C LYS A 205 -13.44 17.89 22.28
N LEU A 206 -12.14 17.57 22.20
CA LEU A 206 -11.70 16.20 21.94
C LEU A 206 -12.20 15.29 23.07
N PRO A 207 -12.73 14.09 22.77
CA PRO A 207 -13.34 13.20 23.74
C PRO A 207 -12.26 12.34 24.42
N LEU A 208 -11.22 13.00 24.95
CA LEU A 208 -10.14 12.37 25.69
C LEU A 208 -10.63 12.01 27.09
N ALA A 209 -10.18 10.87 27.62
CA ALA A 209 -10.47 10.50 29.00
C ALA A 209 -9.78 11.49 29.95
N ASP A 210 -10.47 11.85 31.04
CA ASP A 210 -9.95 12.86 31.99
C ASP A 210 -8.60 12.43 32.58
N LYS A 211 -8.46 11.13 32.91
CA LYS A 211 -7.20 10.53 33.37
C LYS A 211 -6.06 10.70 32.37
N PHE A 212 -6.33 10.50 31.07
CA PHE A 212 -5.32 10.71 30.03
C PHE A 212 -4.95 12.19 29.91
N VAL A 213 -5.93 13.09 30.03
CA VAL A 213 -5.69 14.54 30.02
C VAL A 213 -4.78 14.97 31.16
N ASP A 214 -5.09 14.57 32.40
CA ASP A 214 -4.29 14.90 33.58
C ASP A 214 -2.84 14.42 33.45
N LEU A 215 -2.66 13.29 32.78
CA LEU A 215 -1.38 12.63 32.66
C LEU A 215 -0.51 13.20 31.55
N ALA A 216 -1.09 13.35 30.35
CA ALA A 216 -0.43 13.90 29.17
C ALA A 216 -0.25 15.42 29.27
N PHE A 217 -1.13 16.11 30.01
CA PHE A 217 -1.13 17.56 30.18
C PHE A 217 -1.15 17.94 31.67
N PRO A 218 -0.09 17.63 32.45
CA PRO A 218 -0.05 17.85 33.90
C PRO A 218 -0.12 19.33 34.32
N ASN A 219 0.22 20.25 33.41
CA ASN A 219 0.11 21.70 33.61
C ASN A 219 -1.23 22.25 33.09
N GLY A 220 -2.21 21.37 32.88
CA GLY A 220 -3.45 21.65 32.18
C GLY A 220 -3.33 21.46 30.67
N ARG A 221 -4.41 20.99 30.04
CA ARG A 221 -4.51 20.94 28.59
C ARG A 221 -4.54 22.37 28.05
N VAL A 222 -3.76 22.59 26.99
CA VAL A 222 -3.85 23.83 26.23
C VAL A 222 -5.10 23.73 25.37
N ASP A 223 -6.21 24.21 25.93
CA ASP A 223 -7.50 24.29 25.27
C ASP A 223 -7.47 25.47 24.32
N GLN A 224 -7.02 25.21 23.10
CA GLN A 224 -6.92 26.21 22.06
C GLN A 224 -7.88 25.87 20.93
N ARG A 225 -8.72 26.85 20.63
CA ARG A 225 -9.42 26.89 19.36
C ARG A 225 -8.51 27.55 18.34
N THR A 226 -7.95 26.76 17.44
CA THR A 226 -7.11 27.23 16.33
C THR A 226 -7.90 27.12 15.04
N THR A 227 -8.09 28.26 14.36
CA THR A 227 -8.68 28.29 13.03
C THR A 227 -7.59 28.60 12.00
N ARG A 228 -7.43 27.73 11.02
CA ARG A 228 -6.55 27.92 9.86
C ARG A 228 -7.40 27.94 8.61
N THR A 229 -7.17 28.93 7.76
CA THR A 229 -7.84 29.03 6.47
C THR A 229 -6.83 28.82 5.36
N ILE A 230 -7.18 27.97 4.41
CA ILE A 230 -6.39 27.62 3.25
C ILE A 230 -7.15 28.11 2.03
N ASP A 231 -6.55 29.01 1.26
CA ASP A 231 -7.05 29.41 -0.04
C ASP A 231 -6.51 28.43 -1.09
N VAL A 232 -7.41 27.80 -1.85
CA VAL A 232 -7.03 26.84 -2.90
C VAL A 232 -6.19 27.54 -3.96
N ALA A 233 -6.45 28.81 -4.29
CA ALA A 233 -5.65 29.52 -5.28
C ALA A 233 -4.18 29.69 -4.82
N ASP A 234 -3.94 29.84 -3.52
CA ASP A 234 -2.59 29.84 -2.96
C ASP A 234 -1.91 28.47 -3.11
N VAL A 235 -2.65 27.38 -2.85
CA VAL A 235 -2.15 26.02 -3.03
C VAL A 235 -1.80 25.78 -4.50
N VAL A 236 -2.69 26.16 -5.42
CA VAL A 236 -2.51 26.03 -6.88
C VAL A 236 -1.27 26.78 -7.34
N ARG A 237 -1.06 28.02 -6.89
CA ARG A 237 0.17 28.78 -7.15
C ARG A 237 1.40 28.09 -6.59
N GLY A 238 1.31 27.52 -5.38
CA GLY A 238 2.41 26.86 -4.70
C GLY A 238 2.90 25.60 -5.41
N ILE A 239 1.97 24.75 -5.86
CA ILE A 239 2.28 23.50 -6.55
C ILE A 239 2.50 23.68 -8.06
N GLY A 240 2.08 24.81 -8.63
CA GLY A 240 2.25 25.13 -10.05
C GLY A 240 1.17 24.54 -10.96
N GLY A 241 0.01 24.16 -10.40
CA GLY A 241 -1.09 23.53 -11.12
C GLY A 241 -2.33 23.33 -10.23
N PRO A 242 -3.48 22.95 -10.80
CA PRO A 242 -4.70 22.70 -10.03
C PRO A 242 -4.53 21.59 -8.99
N VAL A 243 -5.34 21.61 -7.94
CA VAL A 243 -5.47 20.46 -7.03
C VAL A 243 -6.25 19.38 -7.77
N ARG A 244 -5.62 18.23 -8.02
CA ARG A 244 -6.19 17.13 -8.80
C ARG A 244 -6.87 16.14 -7.87
N ILE A 245 -8.14 15.81 -8.11
CA ILE A 245 -8.92 14.83 -7.33
C ILE A 245 -9.41 13.76 -8.30
N ALA A 246 -8.91 12.54 -8.13
CA ALA A 246 -9.31 11.42 -8.96
C ALA A 246 -10.62 10.80 -8.44
N SER A 247 -11.44 10.36 -9.39
CA SER A 247 -12.66 9.60 -9.15
C SER A 247 -12.62 8.31 -9.96
N VAL A 248 -13.17 7.25 -9.37
CA VAL A 248 -13.28 5.92 -9.96
C VAL A 248 -14.74 5.55 -10.18
N LYS A 249 -15.00 4.80 -11.25
CA LYS A 249 -16.34 4.32 -11.59
C LYS A 249 -16.52 2.90 -11.04
N VAL A 250 -17.48 2.73 -10.15
CA VAL A 250 -17.84 1.44 -9.53
C VAL A 250 -19.34 1.23 -9.73
N ASP A 251 -19.72 0.09 -10.31
CA ASP A 251 -21.12 -0.28 -10.59
C ASP A 251 -21.91 0.84 -11.30
N GLY A 252 -21.29 1.47 -12.29
CA GLY A 252 -21.90 2.52 -13.10
C GLY A 252 -21.94 3.91 -12.46
N SER A 253 -21.51 4.06 -11.21
CA SER A 253 -21.52 5.33 -10.47
C SER A 253 -20.10 5.82 -10.16
N TRP A 254 -19.89 7.13 -10.11
CA TRP A 254 -18.58 7.72 -9.81
C TRP A 254 -18.39 8.00 -8.32
N TYR A 255 -17.20 7.69 -7.81
CA TYR A 255 -16.81 7.91 -6.43
C TYR A 255 -15.43 8.56 -6.40
N ALA A 256 -15.19 9.48 -5.47
CA ALA A 256 -13.84 9.99 -5.27
C ALA A 256 -12.93 8.87 -4.74
N SER A 257 -11.65 8.87 -5.11
CA SER A 257 -10.67 7.90 -4.63
C SER A 257 -9.44 8.61 -4.08
N VAL A 258 -9.11 8.32 -2.83
CA VAL A 258 -7.90 8.81 -2.16
C VAL A 258 -6.67 8.20 -2.81
N PHE A 259 -6.68 6.89 -3.09
CA PHE A 259 -5.50 6.21 -3.64
C PHE A 259 -5.18 6.67 -5.05
N TYR A 260 -6.17 6.77 -5.94
CA TYR A 260 -5.96 7.32 -7.27
C TYR A 260 -5.61 8.81 -7.23
N THR A 261 -6.15 9.58 -6.28
CA THR A 261 -5.78 10.99 -6.11
C THR A 261 -4.30 11.14 -5.77
N ILE A 262 -3.78 10.34 -4.83
CA ILE A 262 -2.36 10.34 -4.47
C ILE A 262 -1.50 9.96 -5.67
N ALA A 263 -1.83 8.85 -6.34
CA ALA A 263 -1.11 8.37 -7.52
C ALA A 263 -1.08 9.41 -8.66
N ASP A 264 -2.23 9.99 -9.00
CA ASP A 264 -2.34 10.97 -10.08
C ASP A 264 -1.52 12.23 -9.79
N ASN A 265 -1.54 12.72 -8.55
CA ASN A 265 -0.72 13.88 -8.18
C ASN A 265 0.79 13.56 -8.20
N ILE A 266 1.21 12.33 -7.87
CA ILE A 266 2.61 11.89 -8.02
C ILE A 266 2.99 11.88 -9.50
N LEU A 267 2.20 11.21 -10.34
CA LEU A 267 2.47 11.11 -11.77
C LEU A 267 2.49 12.47 -12.46
N ALA A 268 1.51 13.34 -12.15
CA ALA A 268 1.45 14.69 -12.69
C ALA A 268 2.66 15.54 -12.26
N ALA A 269 3.12 15.42 -11.00
CA ALA A 269 4.29 16.13 -10.51
C ALA A 269 5.61 15.63 -11.14
N GLU A 270 5.66 14.37 -11.53
CA GLU A 270 6.80 13.74 -12.21
C GLU A 270 6.71 13.83 -13.74
N GLU A 271 5.62 14.39 -14.28
CA GLU A 271 5.31 14.45 -15.72
C GLU A 271 5.28 13.05 -16.38
N ILE A 272 4.84 12.04 -15.62
CA ILE A 272 4.71 10.66 -16.09
C ILE A 272 3.26 10.42 -16.53
N ALA A 273 3.06 9.90 -17.73
CA ALA A 273 1.74 9.55 -18.24
C ALA A 273 1.20 8.27 -17.60
N TRP A 274 -0.11 8.21 -17.39
CA TRP A 274 -0.80 7.00 -16.96
C TRP A 274 -0.64 5.86 -17.99
N PRO A 275 -0.50 4.59 -17.55
CA PRO A 275 -0.49 3.45 -18.45
C PRO A 275 -1.83 3.28 -19.15
N LYS A 276 -1.79 2.81 -20.40
CA LYS A 276 -3.01 2.56 -21.19
C LYS A 276 -3.65 1.21 -20.93
N GLN A 277 -2.89 0.23 -20.43
CA GLN A 277 -3.35 -1.14 -20.25
C GLN A 277 -3.03 -1.59 -18.83
N PRO A 278 -4.03 -1.83 -17.97
CA PRO A 278 -3.79 -2.31 -16.62
C PRO A 278 -3.23 -3.74 -16.61
N ILE A 279 -2.63 -4.11 -15.49
CA ILE A 279 -2.38 -5.52 -15.16
C ILE A 279 -3.70 -6.10 -14.61
N PRO A 280 -4.33 -7.09 -15.28
CA PRO A 280 -5.61 -7.62 -14.84
C PRO A 280 -5.48 -8.31 -13.48
N ALA A 281 -6.50 -8.19 -12.64
CA ALA A 281 -6.55 -8.95 -11.40
C ALA A 281 -6.70 -10.45 -11.67
N ASN A 282 -5.89 -11.26 -10.99
CA ASN A 282 -5.93 -12.70 -11.09
C ASN A 282 -5.62 -13.33 -9.73
N GLY A 283 -6.61 -13.29 -8.84
CA GLY A 283 -6.52 -13.90 -7.51
C GLY A 283 -6.47 -15.43 -7.53
N ALA A 284 -6.21 -16.00 -6.37
CA ALA A 284 -6.14 -17.44 -6.15
C ALA A 284 -7.49 -18.04 -5.74
N ALA A 285 -7.54 -19.37 -5.64
CA ALA A 285 -8.75 -20.10 -5.26
C ALA A 285 -9.10 -19.98 -3.76
N ASP A 286 -8.10 -19.74 -2.91
CA ASP A 286 -8.23 -19.68 -1.46
C ASP A 286 -7.16 -18.76 -0.83
N PRO A 287 -7.31 -18.34 0.45
CA PRO A 287 -6.38 -17.44 1.11
C PRO A 287 -4.93 -17.94 1.19
N GLU A 288 -4.73 -19.23 1.39
CA GLU A 288 -3.39 -19.82 1.59
C GLU A 288 -2.63 -19.83 0.27
N THR A 289 -3.32 -20.22 -0.80
CA THR A 289 -2.79 -20.17 -2.16
C THR A 289 -2.46 -18.74 -2.59
N ALA A 290 -3.31 -17.75 -2.26
CA ALA A 290 -3.01 -16.34 -2.56
C ALA A 290 -1.70 -15.85 -1.91
N VAL A 291 -1.50 -16.17 -0.63
CA VAL A 291 -0.27 -15.80 0.10
C VAL A 291 0.94 -16.55 -0.43
N LYS A 292 0.80 -17.85 -0.74
CA LYS A 292 1.87 -18.66 -1.32
C LYS A 292 2.35 -18.08 -2.65
N GLU A 293 1.40 -17.79 -3.54
CA GLU A 293 1.72 -17.28 -4.87
C GLU A 293 2.29 -15.86 -4.80
N LEU A 294 1.82 -15.02 -3.87
CA LEU A 294 2.39 -13.68 -3.67
C LEU A 294 3.83 -13.77 -3.18
N ALA A 295 4.08 -14.60 -2.17
CA ALA A 295 5.42 -14.80 -1.63
C ALA A 295 6.36 -15.39 -2.69
N GLN A 296 5.89 -16.37 -3.47
CA GLN A 296 6.65 -16.94 -4.57
C GLN A 296 6.95 -15.89 -5.64
N ALA A 297 5.97 -15.06 -6.02
CA ALA A 297 6.14 -14.01 -7.01
C ALA A 297 7.15 -12.96 -6.54
N ALA A 298 7.08 -12.55 -5.27
CA ALA A 298 8.04 -11.61 -4.69
C ALA A 298 9.47 -12.18 -4.70
N LEU A 299 9.66 -13.44 -4.32
CA LEU A 299 10.98 -14.11 -4.34
C LEU A 299 11.53 -14.30 -5.75
N SER A 300 10.66 -14.55 -6.74
CA SER A 300 11.07 -14.70 -8.13
C SER A 300 11.23 -13.37 -8.87
N GLY A 301 10.98 -12.23 -8.21
CA GLY A 301 10.96 -10.92 -8.86
C GLY A 301 9.83 -10.76 -9.89
N ASP A 302 8.79 -11.59 -9.83
CA ASP A 302 7.62 -11.51 -10.71
C ASP A 302 6.65 -10.44 -10.20
N LEU A 303 7.04 -9.18 -10.41
CA LEU A 303 6.26 -8.02 -9.99
C LEU A 303 4.89 -7.96 -10.67
N ARG A 304 4.76 -8.53 -11.87
CA ARG A 304 3.46 -8.64 -12.54
C ARG A 304 2.54 -9.52 -11.69
N ARG A 305 2.98 -10.72 -11.32
CA ARG A 305 2.18 -11.63 -10.49
C ARG A 305 1.90 -11.04 -9.11
N VAL A 306 2.83 -10.27 -8.54
CA VAL A 306 2.58 -9.51 -7.30
C VAL A 306 1.38 -8.58 -7.47
N VAL A 307 1.33 -7.78 -8.54
CA VAL A 307 0.21 -6.87 -8.81
C VAL A 307 -1.08 -7.65 -9.09
N GLU A 308 -1.04 -8.74 -9.86
CA GLU A 308 -2.22 -9.57 -10.15
C GLU A 308 -2.91 -10.13 -8.89
N LEU A 309 -2.15 -10.34 -7.82
CA LEU A 309 -2.60 -10.90 -6.54
C LEU A 309 -3.07 -9.85 -5.52
N LEU A 310 -3.03 -8.57 -5.89
CA LEU A 310 -3.62 -7.51 -5.07
C LEU A 310 -5.14 -7.43 -5.31
N PRO A 311 -5.93 -7.08 -4.29
CA PRO A 311 -7.39 -6.95 -4.42
C PRO A 311 -7.73 -5.79 -5.37
N PRO A 312 -8.47 -6.02 -6.47
CA PRO A 312 -8.73 -4.97 -7.47
C PRO A 312 -9.64 -3.85 -6.98
N ASP A 313 -10.51 -4.13 -6.01
CA ASP A 313 -11.41 -3.15 -5.40
C ASP A 313 -10.67 -2.19 -4.47
N GLU A 314 -9.69 -2.68 -3.70
CA GLU A 314 -8.88 -1.88 -2.78
C GLU A 314 -7.67 -1.24 -3.46
N MET A 315 -7.01 -1.99 -4.35
CA MET A 315 -5.72 -1.65 -4.95
C MET A 315 -5.80 -1.50 -6.48
N GLY A 316 -6.98 -1.18 -7.03
CA GLY A 316 -7.16 -0.92 -8.47
C GLY A 316 -6.12 0.05 -9.06
N VAL A 317 -5.71 1.05 -8.28
CA VAL A 317 -4.65 1.99 -8.67
C VAL A 317 -3.32 1.30 -9.00
N LEU A 318 -2.96 0.23 -8.27
CA LEU A 318 -1.74 -0.54 -8.52
C LEU A 318 -1.89 -1.46 -9.74
N HIS A 319 -3.11 -1.89 -10.08
CA HIS A 319 -3.37 -2.58 -11.34
C HIS A 319 -3.18 -1.64 -12.53
N ASP A 320 -3.71 -0.41 -12.45
CA ASP A 320 -3.55 0.60 -13.50
C ASP A 320 -2.11 1.10 -13.63
N LEU A 321 -1.42 1.33 -12.51
CA LEU A 321 0.00 1.72 -12.49
C LEU A 321 0.96 0.56 -12.74
N GLY A 322 0.48 -0.68 -12.63
CA GLY A 322 1.26 -1.91 -12.67
C GLY A 322 2.30 -1.96 -13.80
N PRO A 323 1.96 -1.59 -15.05
CA PRO A 323 2.93 -1.58 -16.14
C PRO A 323 4.13 -0.64 -15.92
N LEU A 324 3.94 0.51 -15.28
CA LEU A 324 5.06 1.41 -14.94
C LEU A 324 5.93 0.81 -13.85
N LEU A 325 5.31 0.26 -12.81
CA LEU A 325 6.02 -0.35 -11.69
C LEU A 325 6.86 -1.54 -12.17
N VAL A 326 6.28 -2.39 -13.01
CA VAL A 326 7.01 -3.50 -13.65
C VAL A 326 8.10 -2.94 -14.55
N GLY A 327 7.81 -2.00 -15.46
CA GLY A 327 8.80 -1.46 -16.40
C GLY A 327 10.04 -0.83 -15.74
N GLU A 328 9.86 -0.03 -14.69
CA GLU A 328 10.94 0.63 -13.96
C GLU A 328 11.76 -0.36 -13.11
N LEU A 329 11.10 -1.31 -12.45
CA LEU A 329 11.75 -2.22 -11.49
C LEU A 329 12.32 -3.49 -12.15
N SER A 330 11.87 -3.85 -13.36
CA SER A 330 12.38 -5.03 -14.11
C SER A 330 13.79 -4.83 -14.66
N GLY A 331 14.37 -3.63 -14.55
CA GLY A 331 15.74 -3.34 -14.99
C GLY A 331 16.85 -3.85 -14.06
N GLY A 332 16.51 -4.42 -12.89
CA GLY A 332 17.45 -5.05 -11.96
C GLY A 332 17.27 -6.58 -11.89
N GLU A 333 18.31 -7.31 -11.49
CA GLU A 333 18.18 -8.72 -11.08
C GLU A 333 17.37 -8.77 -9.76
N VAL A 334 16.04 -8.81 -9.86
CA VAL A 334 15.16 -8.74 -8.66
C VAL A 334 14.84 -10.13 -8.07
N GLY A 335 15.06 -11.20 -8.82
CA GLY A 335 14.76 -12.57 -8.39
C GLY A 335 15.92 -13.24 -7.67
N SER A 336 15.68 -13.84 -6.50
CA SER A 336 16.70 -14.56 -5.74
C SER A 336 16.97 -15.99 -6.25
N GLY A 337 16.28 -16.43 -7.31
CA GLY A 337 16.27 -17.83 -7.77
C GLY A 337 15.58 -18.79 -6.80
N THR A 338 15.02 -18.28 -5.69
CA THR A 338 14.43 -19.08 -4.62
C THR A 338 13.00 -19.50 -4.96
N ARG A 339 12.69 -20.79 -4.74
CA ARG A 339 11.37 -21.38 -4.90
C ARG A 339 10.80 -21.83 -3.58
N ILE A 340 9.53 -21.58 -3.33
CA ILE A 340 8.78 -22.15 -2.21
C ILE A 340 8.28 -23.54 -2.65
N SER A 341 8.91 -24.60 -2.14
CA SER A 341 8.51 -25.97 -2.44
C SER A 341 7.31 -26.44 -1.61
N ASP A 342 7.25 -26.01 -0.34
CA ASP A 342 6.15 -26.30 0.60
C ASP A 342 5.82 -25.05 1.42
N LEU A 343 4.53 -24.81 1.67
CA LEU A 343 4.07 -23.75 2.56
C LEU A 343 2.84 -24.25 3.30
N ARG A 344 2.89 -24.17 4.63
CA ARG A 344 1.79 -24.41 5.55
C ARG A 344 1.51 -23.16 6.33
N THR A 345 0.24 -22.90 6.56
CA THR A 345 -0.23 -21.67 7.18
C THR A 345 -1.28 -21.95 8.24
N VAL A 346 -1.39 -21.02 9.19
CA VAL A 346 -2.51 -20.95 10.12
C VAL A 346 -3.48 -19.87 9.68
N ARG A 347 -4.77 -20.18 9.68
CA ARG A 347 -5.83 -19.24 9.31
C ARG A 347 -6.59 -18.75 10.54
N LYS A 348 -6.95 -17.48 10.52
CA LYS A 348 -7.90 -16.89 11.47
C LYS A 348 -8.79 -15.90 10.74
N ASP A 349 -10.09 -16.15 10.77
CA ASP A 349 -11.05 -15.18 10.27
C ASP A 349 -11.08 -13.96 11.18
N VAL A 350 -11.01 -12.79 10.57
CA VAL A 350 -11.02 -11.49 11.24
C VAL A 350 -11.96 -10.55 10.48
N ASN A 351 -12.20 -9.35 11.03
CA ASN A 351 -13.08 -8.41 10.34
C ASN A 351 -12.51 -8.05 8.95
N GLY A 352 -13.32 -8.26 7.92
CA GLY A 352 -12.99 -7.89 6.54
C GLY A 352 -11.95 -8.77 5.85
N GLY A 353 -11.67 -9.99 6.33
CA GLY A 353 -10.85 -10.95 5.61
C GLY A 353 -10.38 -12.14 6.44
N THR A 354 -9.48 -12.93 5.88
CA THR A 354 -8.81 -14.03 6.57
C THR A 354 -7.35 -13.67 6.78
N ARG A 355 -6.91 -13.72 8.04
CA ARG A 355 -5.50 -13.57 8.41
C ARG A 355 -4.79 -14.91 8.22
N VAL A 356 -3.71 -14.90 7.46
CA VAL A 356 -2.88 -16.06 7.13
C VAL A 356 -1.52 -15.88 7.77
N GLY A 357 -1.21 -16.69 8.78
CA GLY A 357 0.10 -16.73 9.46
C GLY A 357 0.95 -17.90 8.96
N LEU A 358 2.27 -17.78 9.08
CA LEU A 358 3.21 -18.83 8.73
C LEU A 358 3.20 -19.95 9.78
N ASP A 359 3.03 -21.20 9.33
CA ASP A 359 3.27 -22.40 10.16
C ASP A 359 4.60 -23.05 9.77
N SER A 360 4.79 -23.37 8.49
CA SER A 360 6.07 -23.84 7.97
C SER A 360 6.26 -23.49 6.50
N MET A 361 7.50 -23.33 6.06
CA MET A 361 7.87 -23.06 4.67
C MET A 361 9.15 -23.81 4.34
N THR A 362 9.21 -24.44 3.17
CA THR A 362 10.45 -24.99 2.61
C THR A 362 10.83 -24.17 1.39
N LEU A 363 12.06 -23.67 1.39
CA LEU A 363 12.67 -22.91 0.32
C LEU A 363 13.68 -23.79 -0.41
N GLU A 364 13.67 -23.75 -1.74
CA GLU A 364 14.62 -24.43 -2.61
C GLU A 364 15.39 -23.39 -3.43
N MET A 365 16.72 -23.45 -3.43
CA MET A 365 17.61 -22.58 -4.18
C MET A 365 18.79 -23.41 -4.68
N ASP A 366 19.06 -23.41 -5.98
CA ASP A 366 20.15 -24.20 -6.60
C ASP A 366 20.15 -25.71 -6.24
N GLY A 367 18.96 -26.29 -6.00
CA GLY A 367 18.79 -27.69 -5.61
C GLY A 367 19.01 -27.97 -4.12
N GLU A 368 19.40 -26.96 -3.35
CA GLU A 368 19.51 -26.99 -1.89
C GLU A 368 18.18 -26.60 -1.24
N ARG A 369 17.86 -27.21 -0.09
CA ARG A 369 16.60 -26.95 0.62
C ARG A 369 16.82 -26.45 2.03
N GLY A 370 16.33 -25.25 2.32
CA GLY A 370 16.16 -24.74 3.68
C GLY A 370 14.69 -24.85 4.12
N SER A 371 14.44 -24.92 5.42
CA SER A 371 13.08 -24.86 5.95
C SER A 371 12.96 -23.89 7.12
N VAL A 372 11.79 -23.27 7.24
CA VAL A 372 11.38 -22.46 8.38
C VAL A 372 10.14 -23.12 8.95
N ARG A 373 10.11 -23.40 10.25
CA ARG A 373 8.90 -23.92 10.90
C ARG A 373 8.67 -23.28 12.25
N ARG A 374 7.40 -23.05 12.56
CA ARG A 374 6.97 -22.56 13.85
C ARG A 374 6.95 -23.71 14.85
N VAL A 375 7.60 -23.50 15.99
CA VAL A 375 7.63 -24.42 17.13
C VAL A 375 7.34 -23.62 18.37
N GLN A 376 6.09 -23.69 18.84
CA GLN A 376 5.60 -22.87 19.95
C GLN A 376 5.78 -21.37 19.65
N ASP A 377 6.61 -20.67 20.42
CA ASP A 377 6.96 -19.26 20.28
C ASP A 377 8.30 -19.03 19.55
N CYS A 378 8.80 -20.04 18.84
CA CYS A 378 10.03 -19.95 18.06
C CYS A 378 9.78 -20.25 16.58
N TYR A 379 10.60 -19.64 15.72
CA TYR A 379 10.82 -20.12 14.36
C TYR A 379 12.15 -20.86 14.33
N GLU A 380 12.11 -22.12 13.90
CA GLU A 380 13.31 -22.90 13.61
C GLU A 380 13.62 -22.78 12.13
N VAL A 381 14.81 -22.26 11.82
CA VAL A 381 15.36 -22.16 10.47
C VAL A 381 16.38 -23.27 10.32
N GLN A 382 16.10 -24.23 9.45
CA GLN A 382 17.04 -25.27 9.05
C GLN A 382 17.69 -24.89 7.73
N ASP A 383 19.02 -24.80 7.71
CA ASP A 383 19.79 -24.57 6.48
C ASP A 383 19.91 -25.86 5.63
N PRO A 384 20.37 -25.77 4.38
CA PRO A 384 20.57 -26.93 3.52
C PRO A 384 21.52 -28.00 4.07
N GLN A 385 22.43 -27.63 4.97
CA GLN A 385 23.37 -28.52 5.63
C GLN A 385 22.74 -29.24 6.84
N GLY A 386 21.48 -28.92 7.16
CA GLY A 386 20.70 -29.50 8.24
C GLY A 386 20.94 -28.85 9.60
N LYS A 387 21.73 -27.76 9.68
CA LYS A 387 21.92 -26.98 10.91
C LYS A 387 20.63 -26.25 11.21
N VAL A 388 20.18 -26.35 12.47
CA VAL A 388 18.97 -25.69 12.94
C VAL A 388 19.35 -24.50 13.80
N GLU A 389 18.93 -23.32 13.38
CA GLU A 389 18.96 -22.10 14.17
C GLU A 389 17.55 -21.80 14.67
N LYS A 390 17.43 -21.29 15.90
CA LYS A 390 16.14 -20.93 16.47
C LYS A 390 16.09 -19.43 16.70
N MET A 391 14.99 -18.84 16.30
CA MET A 391 14.63 -17.47 16.62
C MET A 391 13.38 -17.52 17.48
N CYS A 392 13.56 -17.44 18.79
CA CYS A 392 12.44 -17.46 19.73
C CYS A 392 11.97 -16.05 20.06
N ALA A 393 10.69 -15.91 20.38
CA ALA A 393 10.10 -14.65 20.82
C ALA A 393 10.89 -14.06 21.99
N LYS A 394 11.26 -14.88 22.98
CA LYS A 394 12.08 -14.44 24.12
C LYS A 394 13.42 -13.81 23.71
N ASP A 395 14.09 -14.33 22.68
CA ASP A 395 15.42 -13.88 22.28
C ASP A 395 15.29 -12.52 21.56
N LEU A 396 14.28 -12.41 20.68
CA LEU A 396 13.93 -11.13 20.05
C LEU A 396 13.42 -10.10 21.07
N VAL A 397 12.71 -10.52 22.12
CA VAL A 397 12.29 -9.65 23.22
C VAL A 397 13.52 -9.10 23.94
N GLU A 398 14.51 -9.93 24.24
CA GLU A 398 15.74 -9.51 24.93
C GLU A 398 16.54 -8.51 24.07
N GLU A 399 16.72 -8.81 22.78
CA GLU A 399 17.41 -7.92 21.84
C GLU A 399 16.66 -6.59 21.65
N PHE A 400 15.35 -6.66 21.39
CA PHE A 400 14.52 -5.46 21.21
C PHE A 400 14.48 -4.61 22.48
N THR A 401 14.27 -5.23 23.64
CA THR A 401 14.17 -4.52 24.93
C THR A 401 15.50 -3.91 25.32
N SER A 402 16.63 -4.59 25.10
CA SER A 402 17.96 -4.02 25.37
C SER A 402 18.27 -2.81 24.48
N GLY A 403 17.95 -2.88 23.19
CA GLY A 403 18.09 -1.75 22.27
C GLY A 403 17.14 -0.59 22.61
N ALA A 404 15.90 -0.90 23.00
CA ALA A 404 14.93 0.10 23.43
C ALA A 404 15.35 0.76 24.75
N GLU A 405 15.88 0.00 25.71
CA GLU A 405 16.41 0.49 26.98
C GLU A 405 17.63 1.38 26.77
N GLU A 406 18.55 1.01 25.87
CA GLU A 406 19.69 1.85 25.55
C GLU A 406 19.25 3.18 24.94
N ARG A 407 18.30 3.15 23.98
CA ARG A 407 17.75 4.36 23.35
C ARG A 407 16.99 5.22 24.36
N PHE A 408 16.19 4.61 25.22
CA PHE A 408 15.46 5.30 26.28
C PHE A 408 16.42 5.98 27.25
N ARG A 409 17.45 5.27 27.71
CA ARG A 409 18.48 5.81 28.59
C ARG A 409 19.26 6.93 27.93
N ARG A 410 19.57 6.81 26.64
CA ARG A 410 20.25 7.86 25.87
C ARG A 410 19.41 9.14 25.79
N ASN A 411 18.09 9.01 25.62
CA ASN A 411 17.19 10.16 25.47
C ASN A 411 16.76 10.78 26.80
N THR A 412 16.60 9.98 27.85
CA THR A 412 16.02 10.41 29.14
C THR A 412 17.02 10.47 30.30
N GLY A 413 18.19 9.83 30.16
CA GLY A 413 19.16 9.65 31.24
C GLY A 413 18.73 8.65 32.33
N ARG A 414 17.60 7.95 32.16
CA ARG A 414 17.01 7.03 33.15
C ARG A 414 16.95 5.60 32.64
N ALA A 415 16.88 4.64 33.55
CA ALA A 415 16.56 3.25 33.19
C ALA A 415 15.11 3.17 32.69
N MET A 416 14.86 2.27 31.74
CA MET A 416 13.51 2.04 31.23
C MET A 416 12.63 1.41 32.32
N PRO A 417 11.44 1.97 32.63
CA PRO A 417 10.48 1.37 33.56
C PRO A 417 10.09 -0.05 33.16
N GLN A 418 9.84 -0.92 34.14
CA GLN A 418 9.49 -2.32 33.89
C GLN A 418 8.26 -2.47 32.99
N GLN A 419 7.26 -1.60 33.15
CA GLN A 419 6.05 -1.60 32.34
C GLN A 419 6.34 -1.38 30.85
N LEU A 420 7.32 -0.53 30.52
CA LEU A 420 7.72 -0.33 29.11
C LEU A 420 8.48 -1.56 28.57
N LYS A 421 9.19 -2.30 29.43
CA LYS A 421 9.79 -3.58 29.06
C LYS A 421 8.71 -4.64 28.82
N ASP A 422 7.71 -4.73 29.70
CA ASP A 422 6.58 -5.65 29.55
C ASP A 422 5.77 -5.33 28.28
N PHE A 423 5.60 -4.05 27.95
CA PHE A 423 5.00 -3.61 26.69
C PHE A 423 5.84 -4.03 25.47
N ALA A 424 7.15 -3.77 25.50
CA ALA A 424 8.06 -4.21 24.45
C ALA A 424 7.99 -5.73 24.25
N GLU A 425 7.91 -6.49 25.34
CA GLU A 425 7.72 -7.94 25.32
C GLU A 425 6.39 -8.34 24.65
N ARG A 426 5.27 -7.72 25.04
CA ARG A 426 3.95 -7.98 24.43
C ARG A 426 3.91 -7.68 22.95
N ILE A 427 4.53 -6.58 22.48
CA ILE A 427 4.61 -6.26 21.05
C ILE A 427 5.32 -7.38 20.29
N VAL A 428 6.52 -7.76 20.73
CA VAL A 428 7.31 -8.77 20.01
C VAL A 428 6.55 -10.11 19.99
N ARG A 429 5.97 -10.53 21.12
CA ARG A 429 5.15 -11.75 21.18
C ARG A 429 3.95 -11.70 20.24
N ASN A 430 3.22 -10.59 20.20
CA ASN A 430 2.07 -10.45 19.31
C ASN A 430 2.49 -10.33 17.83
N PHE A 431 3.68 -9.82 17.55
CA PHE A 431 4.25 -9.79 16.19
C PHE A 431 4.60 -11.19 15.68
N PHE A 432 5.00 -12.13 16.56
CA PHE A 432 5.18 -13.54 16.18
C PHE A 432 3.89 -14.21 15.69
N ASP A 433 2.75 -13.71 16.16
CA ASP A 433 1.42 -14.13 15.71
C ASP A 433 0.90 -13.31 14.53
N ALA A 434 1.64 -12.32 14.03
CA ALA A 434 1.23 -11.53 12.88
C ALA A 434 1.09 -12.40 11.63
N GLY A 435 0.27 -11.94 10.71
CA GLY A 435 0.02 -12.62 9.45
C GLY A 435 -0.40 -11.63 8.37
N VAL A 436 -0.49 -12.15 7.15
CA VAL A 436 -0.91 -11.39 5.98
C VAL A 436 -2.43 -11.50 5.85
N MET A 437 -3.07 -10.41 5.44
CA MET A 437 -4.51 -10.36 5.25
C MET A 437 -4.89 -10.75 3.83
N SER A 438 -5.80 -11.72 3.70
CA SER A 438 -6.45 -12.05 2.43
C SER A 438 -7.92 -11.62 2.43
N THR A 439 -8.39 -11.12 1.29
CA THR A 439 -9.80 -10.76 1.05
C THR A 439 -10.32 -11.46 -0.21
N GLN A 440 -11.63 -11.64 -0.30
CA GLN A 440 -12.29 -12.26 -1.44
C GLN A 440 -13.01 -11.21 -2.29
N VAL A 441 -12.73 -11.18 -3.59
CA VAL A 441 -13.38 -10.33 -4.59
C VAL A 441 -13.76 -11.21 -5.77
N ASP A 442 -15.03 -11.19 -6.19
CA ASP A 442 -15.55 -12.01 -7.29
C ASP A 442 -15.20 -13.50 -7.21
N GLY A 443 -15.24 -14.06 -6.01
CA GLY A 443 -14.96 -15.48 -5.75
C GLY A 443 -13.48 -15.87 -5.80
N LYS A 444 -12.55 -14.92 -5.99
CA LYS A 444 -11.11 -15.14 -5.91
C LYS A 444 -10.51 -14.47 -4.68
N HIS A 445 -9.41 -15.04 -4.19
CA HIS A 445 -8.69 -14.53 -3.03
C HIS A 445 -7.45 -13.73 -3.43
N TYR A 446 -7.29 -12.60 -2.76
CA TYR A 446 -6.21 -11.64 -2.98
C TYR A 446 -5.54 -11.32 -1.65
N VAL A 447 -4.32 -10.79 -1.70
CA VAL A 447 -3.60 -10.31 -0.51
C VAL A 447 -3.74 -8.80 -0.40
N SER A 448 -4.35 -8.32 0.68
CA SER A 448 -4.59 -6.89 0.92
C SER A 448 -3.42 -6.25 1.68
N PRO A 449 -2.64 -5.35 1.06
CA PRO A 449 -1.55 -4.65 1.75
C PRO A 449 -2.10 -3.70 2.83
N VAL A 450 -3.19 -2.98 2.52
CA VAL A 450 -3.79 -2.00 3.43
C VAL A 450 -4.33 -2.67 4.68
N ARG A 451 -5.08 -3.79 4.54
CA ARG A 451 -5.56 -4.54 5.71
C ARG A 451 -4.42 -5.15 6.49
N THR A 452 -3.38 -5.66 5.82
CA THR A 452 -2.21 -6.24 6.49
C THR A 452 -1.51 -5.20 7.38
N VAL A 453 -1.21 -4.02 6.84
CA VAL A 453 -0.57 -2.93 7.61
C VAL A 453 -1.51 -2.42 8.71
N SER A 454 -2.80 -2.28 8.43
CA SER A 454 -3.80 -1.82 9.40
C SER A 454 -3.91 -2.78 10.58
N GLU A 455 -3.99 -4.09 10.34
CA GLU A 455 -4.05 -5.11 11.38
C GLU A 455 -2.74 -5.18 12.18
N LEU A 456 -1.60 -4.93 11.53
CA LEU A 456 -0.32 -4.82 12.24
C LEU A 456 -0.31 -3.63 13.21
N MET A 457 -0.78 -2.46 12.77
CA MET A 457 -0.91 -1.28 13.64
C MET A 457 -1.91 -1.53 14.79
N LEU A 458 -3.03 -2.19 14.51
CA LEU A 458 -4.00 -2.58 15.54
C LEU A 458 -3.40 -3.60 16.52
N THR A 459 -2.53 -4.49 16.06
CA THR A 459 -1.81 -5.45 16.92
C THR A 459 -0.93 -4.72 17.92
N VAL A 460 -0.26 -3.63 17.52
CA VAL A 460 0.49 -2.77 18.45
C VAL A 460 -0.45 -2.16 19.50
N LEU A 461 -1.59 -1.61 19.08
CA LEU A 461 -2.58 -1.04 20.01
C LEU A 461 -3.15 -2.08 20.99
N ARG A 462 -3.46 -3.28 20.50
CA ARG A 462 -3.90 -4.42 21.33
C ARG A 462 -2.83 -4.93 22.28
N SER A 463 -1.55 -4.68 21.99
CA SER A 463 -0.43 -5.00 22.87
C SER A 463 -0.28 -4.02 24.04
N LEU A 464 -0.86 -2.83 23.92
CA LEU A 464 -0.87 -1.83 24.99
C LEU A 464 -1.92 -2.17 26.05
N GLU A 465 -1.58 -1.84 27.29
CA GLU A 465 -2.47 -1.79 28.44
C GLU A 465 -2.63 -0.34 28.91
N PRO A 466 -3.71 0.00 29.64
CA PRO A 466 -3.89 1.36 30.17
C PRO A 466 -2.68 1.86 30.98
N LYS A 467 -2.01 0.98 31.73
CA LYS A 467 -0.80 1.32 32.50
C LYS A 467 0.40 1.68 31.62
N ASP A 468 0.50 1.13 30.41
CA ASP A 468 1.60 1.48 29.49
C ASP A 468 1.45 2.90 28.98
N ILE A 469 0.22 3.30 28.65
CA ILE A 469 -0.12 4.68 28.30
C ILE A 469 0.32 5.61 29.43
N GLU A 470 0.16 5.17 30.68
CA GLU A 470 0.57 5.98 31.82
C GLU A 470 2.07 6.22 31.89
N GLU A 471 2.86 5.16 31.71
CA GLU A 471 4.31 5.26 31.73
C GLU A 471 4.87 5.98 30.50
N LEU A 472 4.26 5.79 29.32
CA LEU A 472 4.63 6.53 28.10
C LEU A 472 4.40 8.03 28.27
N ALA A 473 3.25 8.44 28.83
CA ALA A 473 2.96 9.84 29.08
C ALA A 473 3.88 10.47 30.15
N LYS A 474 4.36 9.69 31.13
CA LYS A 474 5.39 10.14 32.08
C LYS A 474 6.77 10.26 31.43
N ALA A 475 7.13 9.34 30.54
CA ALA A 475 8.41 9.31 29.85
C ALA A 475 8.55 10.40 28.78
N GLY A 476 7.45 10.88 28.21
CA GLY A 476 7.43 12.00 27.26
C GLY A 476 7.64 13.38 27.89
N LYS A 477 7.77 13.46 29.22
CA LYS A 477 8.11 14.67 29.99
C LYS A 477 9.61 14.74 30.22
#